data_AF-A0A436V459-F1
#
_entry.id   AF-A0A436V459-F1
#
_cell.length_a   1.000
_cell.length_b   1.000
_cell.length_c   1.000
_cell.angle_alpha   90.00
_cell.angle_beta   90.00
_cell.angle_gamma   90.00
#
_symmetry.space_group_name_H-M   'P 1'
#
loop_
_entity.id
_entity.type
_entity.pdbx_description
1 polymer ?
#
loop_
_entity_poly.entity_id
_entity_poly.type
_entity_poly.pdbx_seq_one_letter_code
_entity_poly.pdbx_strand_id
1 'polypeptide(L)' 'MAEAYVYDAVRTPRGRGKKDGSLHEVPAVRLAAKTLEALRDRNGLDTGTVDDIIFGCVDPVGEAGSVIPRAAAFE' A
#
# COMPACT_ATOMS: atom_id res chain seq x y z
N MET A 1 -5.90 25.78 -13.02
CA MET A 1 -6.16 24.38 -12.60
C MET A 1 -4.81 23.68 -12.64
N ALA A 2 -4.48 22.86 -11.63
CA ALA A 2 -3.23 22.11 -11.68
C ALA A 2 -3.40 20.89 -12.61
N GLU A 3 -2.39 20.61 -13.41
CA GLU A 3 -2.32 19.37 -14.21
C GLU A 3 -1.93 18.19 -13.30
N ALA A 4 -2.42 17.00 -13.62
CA ALA A 4 -2.12 15.78 -12.85
C ALA A 4 -1.02 14.97 -13.53
N TYR A 5 0.02 14.61 -12.77
CA TYR A 5 1.15 13.82 -13.25
C TYR A 5 1.31 12.54 -12.43
N VAL A 6 1.69 11.45 -13.10
CA VAL A 6 2.13 10.22 -12.44
C VAL A 6 3.65 10.25 -12.37
N TYR A 7 4.19 10.49 -11.18
CA TYR A 7 5.64 10.54 -10.97
C TYR A 7 6.25 9.15 -10.88
N ASP A 8 5.55 8.22 -10.23
CA ASP A 8 6.10 6.91 -9.97
C ASP A 8 5.03 5.82 -9.75
N ALA A 9 5.43 4.56 -9.93
CA ALA A 9 4.56 3.39 -9.73
C ALA A 9 5.34 2.17 -9.25
N VAL A 10 4.83 1.51 -8.20
CA VAL A 10 5.34 0.24 -7.65
C VAL A 10 4.21 -0.77 -7.48
N ARG A 11 4.58 -2.03 -7.29
CA ARG A 11 3.67 -3.08 -6.84
C ARG A 11 4.43 -4.17 -6.10
N THR A 12 3.73 -4.91 -5.26
CA THR A 12 4.24 -6.20 -4.77
C THR A 12 4.29 -7.23 -5.90
N PRO A 13 5.04 -8.33 -5.73
CA PRO A 13 4.75 -9.56 -6.45
C PRO A 13 3.32 -10.03 -6.18
N ARG A 14 2.76 -10.84 -7.07
CA ARG A 14 1.46 -11.48 -6.85
C ARG A 14 1.67 -12.88 -6.28
N GLY A 15 1.16 -13.11 -5.08
CA GLY A 15 1.12 -14.43 -4.46
C GLY A 15 -0.03 -15.27 -5.02
N ARG A 16 0.10 -16.59 -4.96
CA ARG A 16 -1.00 -17.51 -5.26
C ARG A 16 -2.06 -17.43 -4.15
N GLY A 17 -3.34 -17.29 -4.49
CA GLY A 17 -4.46 -17.27 -3.53
C GLY A 17 -4.80 -18.65 -2.96
N LYS A 18 -3.82 -19.32 -2.35
CA LYS A 18 -3.95 -20.64 -1.71
C LYS A 18 -3.18 -20.64 -0.39
N LYS A 19 -3.47 -21.62 0.46
CA LYS A 19 -2.79 -21.79 1.76
C LYS A 19 -1.28 -21.99 1.65
N ASP A 20 -0.81 -22.51 0.52
CA ASP A 20 0.61 -22.70 0.18
C ASP A 20 1.19 -21.53 -0.65
N GLY A 21 0.45 -20.42 -0.79
CA GLY A 21 0.87 -19.25 -1.53
C GLY A 21 1.91 -18.43 -0.76
N SER A 22 2.91 -17.91 -1.47
CA SER A 22 4.05 -17.19 -0.87
C SER A 22 3.69 -15.91 -0.10
N LEU A 23 2.48 -15.38 -0.27
CA LEU A 23 2.01 -14.20 0.47
C LEU A 23 0.89 -14.54 1.47
N HIS A 24 0.54 -15.81 1.63
CA HIS A 24 -0.56 -16.21 2.51
C HIS A 24 -0.30 -15.86 3.98
N GLU A 25 0.96 -15.89 4.39
CA GLU A 25 1.42 -15.57 5.75
C GLU A 25 1.69 -14.08 5.98
N VAL A 26 1.55 -13.24 4.95
CA VAL A 26 1.83 -11.80 5.05
C VAL A 26 0.53 -11.04 5.29
N PRO A 27 0.42 -10.27 6.39
CA PRO A 27 -0.77 -9.48 6.66
C PRO A 27 -1.08 -8.49 5.53
N ALA A 28 -2.36 -8.27 5.27
CA ALA A 28 -2.80 -7.35 4.22
C ALA A 28 -2.22 -5.93 4.41
N VAL A 29 -2.22 -5.44 5.64
CA VAL A 29 -1.68 -4.13 6.00
C VAL A 29 -0.18 -4.03 5.69
N ARG A 30 0.60 -5.09 5.93
CA ARG A 30 2.04 -5.11 5.63
C ARG A 30 2.33 -5.03 4.14
N LEU A 31 1.52 -5.70 3.32
CA LEU A 31 1.63 -5.62 1.86
C LEU A 31 1.37 -4.19 1.35
N ALA A 32 0.39 -3.52 1.96
CA ALA A 32 0.04 -2.14 1.69
C ALA A 32 1.15 -1.16 2.16
N ALA A 33 1.71 -1.34 3.36
CA ALA A 33 2.81 -0.51 3.87
C ALA A 33 4.06 -0.64 2.99
N LYS A 34 4.36 -1.86 2.49
CA LYS A 34 5.52 -2.11 1.64
C LYS A 34 5.52 -1.32 0.33
N THR A 35 4.36 -1.04 -0.26
CA THR A 35 4.30 -0.22 -1.48
C THR A 35 4.57 1.26 -1.16
N LEU A 36 4.09 1.76 -0.02
CA LEU A 36 4.35 3.13 0.43
C LEU A 36 5.83 3.33 0.79
N GLU A 37 6.43 2.41 1.53
CA GLU A 37 7.86 2.41 1.86
C GLU A 37 8.72 2.43 0.58
N ALA A 38 8.39 1.59 -0.41
CA ALA A 38 9.13 1.54 -1.67
C ALA A 38 9.05 2.84 -2.47
N LEU A 39 7.89 3.50 -2.51
CA LEU A 39 7.74 4.82 -3.14
C LEU A 39 8.55 5.88 -2.40
N ARG A 40 8.52 5.88 -1.06
CA ARG A 40 9.31 6.81 -0.25
C ARG A 40 10.80 6.66 -0.52
N ASP A 41 11.31 5.44 -0.38
CA ASP A 41 12.73 5.16 -0.41
C ASP A 41 13.33 5.34 -1.81
N ARG A 42 12.58 5.00 -2.88
CA ARG A 42 13.05 5.15 -4.26
C ARG A 42 13.16 6.61 -4.70
N ASN A 43 12.31 7.48 -4.18
CA ASN A 43 12.23 8.88 -4.59
C ASN A 43 12.84 9.85 -3.58
N GLY A 44 13.28 9.37 -2.41
CA GLY A 44 13.66 10.25 -1.29
C GLY A 44 12.52 11.19 -0.88
N LEU A 45 11.28 10.69 -0.94
CA LEU A 45 10.08 11.49 -0.75
C LEU A 45 9.96 11.95 0.71
N ASP A 46 9.80 13.26 0.92
CA ASP A 46 9.34 13.78 2.20
C ASP A 46 7.85 13.45 2.38
N THR A 47 7.56 12.45 3.20
CA THR A 47 6.17 12.02 3.45
C THR A 47 5.35 13.07 4.18
N GLY A 48 5.96 14.11 4.77
CA GLY A 48 5.27 15.25 5.37
C GLY A 48 4.54 16.13 4.34
N THR A 49 4.89 16.03 3.05
CA THR A 49 4.23 16.76 1.97
C THR A 49 3.12 15.97 1.28
N VAL A 50 2.80 14.76 1.77
CA VAL A 50 1.73 13.92 1.21
C VAL A 50 0.42 14.26 1.92
N ASP A 51 -0.54 14.78 1.18
CA ASP A 51 -1.84 15.19 1.74
C ASP A 51 -2.78 14.00 2.01
N ASP A 52 -2.78 12.98 1.14
CA ASP A 52 -3.72 11.86 1.24
C ASP A 52 -3.15 10.54 0.67
N ILE A 53 -3.68 9.42 1.15
CA ILE A 53 -3.35 8.06 0.69
C ILE A 53 -4.66 7.32 0.39
N ILE A 54 -4.87 6.99 -0.88
CA ILE A 54 -6.12 6.40 -1.36
C ILE A 54 -5.85 5.00 -1.90
N PHE A 55 -6.39 3.96 -1.26
CA PHE A 55 -6.40 2.59 -1.80
C PHE A 55 -7.80 2.12 -2.15
N GLY A 56 -7.90 1.42 -3.27
CA GLY A 56 -9.05 0.55 -3.55
C GLY A 56 -8.93 -0.75 -2.76
N CYS A 57 -9.99 -1.11 -2.04
CA CYS A 57 -10.09 -2.38 -1.31
C CYS A 57 -11.50 -2.93 -1.52
N VAL A 58 -11.59 -4.16 -2.04
CA VAL A 58 -12.89 -4.80 -2.36
C VAL A 58 -13.57 -5.32 -1.10
N ASP A 59 -12.82 -5.98 -0.22
CA ASP A 59 -13.31 -6.56 1.04
C ASP A 59 -12.66 -5.88 2.25
N PRO A 60 -13.11 -4.67 2.65
CA PRO A 60 -12.54 -3.91 3.75
C PRO A 60 -13.01 -4.42 5.12
N VAL A 61 -12.73 -5.69 5.41
CA VAL A 61 -13.07 -6.38 6.65
C VAL A 61 -11.86 -7.14 7.18
N GLY A 62 -11.87 -7.49 8.47
CA GLY A 62 -10.77 -8.21 9.11
C GLY A 62 -9.45 -7.44 9.00
N GLU A 63 -8.40 -8.09 8.49
CA GLU A 63 -7.08 -7.48 8.32
C GLU A 63 -7.05 -6.26 7.39
N ALA A 64 -8.00 -6.17 6.44
CA ALA A 64 -8.12 -5.04 5.53
C ALA A 64 -9.20 -4.02 5.97
N GLY A 65 -9.77 -4.21 7.16
CA GLY A 65 -10.77 -3.31 7.75
C GLY A 65 -10.18 -2.01 8.29
N SER A 66 -11.05 -1.20 8.89
CA SER A 66 -10.66 0.00 9.66
C SER A 66 -9.75 0.98 8.89
N VAL A 67 -10.01 1.16 7.59
CA VAL A 67 -9.27 2.08 6.70
C VAL A 67 -7.82 1.63 6.51
N ILE A 68 -7.61 0.59 5.69
CA ILE A 68 -6.28 0.03 5.41
C ILE A 68 -5.23 1.06 4.94
N PRO A 69 -5.52 2.12 4.15
CA PRO A 69 -4.50 3.13 3.83
C PRO A 69 -3.94 3.84 5.07
N ARG A 70 -4.82 4.11 6.05
CA ARG A 70 -4.45 4.76 7.30
C ARG A 70 -3.58 3.82 8.13
N ALA A 71 -3.98 2.56 8.28
CA ALA A 71 -3.22 1.58 9.04
C ALA A 71 -1.82 1.36 8.43
N ALA A 72 -1.73 1.25 7.10
CA ALA A 72 -0.48 1.05 6.38
C ALA A 72 0.52 2.20 6.54
N ALA A 73 0.05 3.43 6.77
CA ALA A 73 0.92 4.58 7.00
C ALA A 73 1.63 4.55 8.37
N PHE A 74 1.17 3.72 9.32
CA PHE A 74 1.70 3.63 10.69
C PHE A 74 2.29 2.25 11.03
N GLU A 75 2.38 1.34 10.06
CA GLU A 75 3.01 0.02 10.23
C GLU A 75 4.52 0.04 10.00
#